data_AF-A0A9P7PZ10-F1
#
_entry.id   AF-A0A9P7PZ10-F1
#
_cell.length_a   1.000
_cell.length_b   1.000
_cell.length_c   1.000
_cell.angle_alpha   90.00
_cell.angle_beta   90.00
_cell.angle_gamma   90.00
#
_symmetry.space_group_name_H-M   'P 1'
#
loop_
_entity.id
_entity.type
_entity.pdbx_description
1 polymer ?
#
loop_
_entity_poly.entity_id
_entity_poly.type
_entity_poly.pdbx_seq_one_letter_code
_entity_poly.pdbx_strand_id
1 'polypeptide(L)'
;MYALSLLALLLPLAAANDHLKCDCMSWSEGENWIHNAVLTHYVCKTYYDGNAVYDAHGGRCIATPGYKISGQPWEDHCKSAGAEGFYPIDTDQYGYETVNKSKKPLTIGAAAGSCPNRGD
;
A
#
# COMPACT_ATOMS: atom_id res chain seq x y z
N MET A 1 37.85 -37.02 -10.40
CA MET A 1 36.47 -36.70 -10.79
C MET A 1 35.97 -35.62 -9.86
N TYR A 2 36.09 -34.35 -10.25
CA TYR A 2 35.51 -33.23 -9.50
C TYR A 2 34.28 -32.76 -10.28
N ALA A 3 33.11 -33.25 -9.87
CA ALA A 3 31.84 -32.72 -10.36
C ALA A 3 31.66 -31.33 -9.74
N LEU A 4 32.01 -30.29 -10.48
CA LEU A 4 31.71 -28.91 -10.12
C LEU A 4 30.18 -28.72 -10.19
N SER A 5 29.55 -28.72 -9.03
CA SER A 5 28.13 -28.37 -8.83
C SER A 5 27.83 -26.98 -9.40
N LEU A 6 27.39 -26.94 -10.66
CA LEU A 6 26.90 -25.76 -11.38
C LEU A 6 25.48 -25.33 -10.95
N LEU A 7 24.90 -25.93 -9.89
CA LEU A 7 23.54 -25.66 -9.44
C LEU A 7 23.37 -24.36 -8.60
N ALA A 8 24.44 -23.60 -8.35
CA ALA A 8 24.39 -22.46 -7.43
C ALA A 8 23.94 -21.11 -8.04
N LEU A 9 23.52 -21.06 -9.31
CA LEU A 9 23.32 -19.79 -10.04
C LEU A 9 21.88 -19.47 -10.45
N LEU A 10 20.90 -20.23 -9.98
CA LEU A 10 19.48 -19.87 -10.12
C LEU A 10 18.96 -19.27 -8.81
N LEU A 11 19.64 -18.25 -8.28
CA LEU A 11 18.94 -17.30 -7.41
C LEU A 11 17.99 -16.54 -8.31
N PRO A 12 16.65 -16.67 -8.16
CA PRO A 12 15.76 -15.77 -8.87
C PRO A 12 16.10 -14.38 -8.35
N LEU A 13 16.65 -13.53 -9.23
CA LEU A 13 16.62 -12.09 -9.01
C LEU A 13 15.13 -11.72 -8.99
N ALA A 14 14.49 -11.84 -7.83
CA ALA A 14 13.28 -11.12 -7.55
C ALA A 14 13.70 -9.65 -7.66
N ALA A 15 13.47 -9.07 -8.84
CA ALA A 15 13.63 -7.63 -9.02
C ALA A 15 12.75 -7.00 -7.93
N ALA A 16 13.39 -6.30 -7.00
CA ALA A 16 12.68 -5.62 -5.92
C ALA A 16 11.71 -4.64 -6.58
N ASN A 17 10.41 -4.94 -6.50
CA ASN A 17 9.34 -4.14 -7.06
C ASN A 17 9.07 -2.96 -6.13
N ASP A 18 10.07 -2.08 -6.01
CA ASP A 18 10.09 -0.99 -5.05
C ASP A 18 9.65 0.34 -5.66
N HIS A 19 8.84 1.10 -4.93
CA HIS A 19 8.16 2.29 -5.41
C HIS A 19 8.31 3.46 -4.45
N LEU A 20 8.27 4.68 -4.99
CA LEU A 20 8.25 5.91 -4.18
C LEU A 20 6.83 6.31 -3.76
N LYS A 21 5.82 5.81 -4.46
CA LYS A 21 4.42 6.13 -4.19
C LYS A 21 3.51 4.99 -4.60
N CYS A 22 2.48 4.77 -3.79
CA CYS A 22 1.41 3.83 -4.09
C CYS A 22 0.06 4.36 -3.62
N ASP A 23 -1.00 3.81 -4.18
CA ASP A 23 -2.39 4.04 -3.83
C ASP A 23 -3.18 2.73 -3.83
N CYS A 24 -4.32 2.70 -3.15
CA CYS A 24 -5.25 1.59 -3.21
C CYS A 24 -6.42 1.97 -4.13
N MET A 25 -6.74 1.06 -5.04
CA MET A 25 -7.93 1.08 -5.86
C MET A 25 -9.01 0.22 -5.19
N SER A 26 -10.27 0.59 -5.39
CA SER A 26 -11.41 -0.24 -4.96
C SER A 26 -12.47 -0.36 -6.05
N TRP A 27 -13.28 -1.39 -5.90
CA TRP A 27 -14.41 -1.68 -6.76
C TRP A 27 -15.61 -2.13 -5.91
N SER A 28 -16.80 -1.77 -6.34
CA SER A 28 -18.08 -2.24 -5.81
C SER A 28 -18.95 -2.79 -6.95
N GLU A 29 -19.90 -3.67 -6.62
CA GLU A 29 -20.77 -4.30 -7.62
C GLU A 29 -21.51 -3.25 -8.47
N GLY A 30 -21.35 -3.35 -9.79
CA GLY A 30 -21.94 -2.42 -10.77
C GLY A 30 -21.16 -1.13 -11.00
N GLU A 31 -20.02 -0.93 -10.33
CA GLU A 31 -19.18 0.27 -10.48
C GLU A 31 -17.88 -0.01 -11.26
N ASN A 32 -17.13 1.04 -11.58
CA ASN A 32 -15.78 0.92 -12.14
C ASN A 32 -14.74 0.87 -11.02
N TRP A 33 -13.53 0.41 -11.33
CA TRP A 33 -12.39 0.57 -10.43
C TRP A 33 -12.08 2.05 -10.25
N ILE A 34 -12.02 2.49 -9.00
CA ILE A 34 -11.73 3.88 -8.62
C ILE A 34 -10.58 3.95 -7.63
N HIS A 35 -9.89 5.08 -7.62
CA HIS A 35 -8.95 5.39 -6.56
C HIS A 35 -9.69 5.56 -5.23
N ASN A 36 -9.22 4.87 -4.18
CA ASN A 36 -9.80 4.91 -2.85
C ASN A 36 -8.84 5.56 -1.84
N ALA A 37 -8.89 6.89 -1.78
CA ALA A 37 -8.06 7.70 -0.90
C ALA A 37 -8.15 7.31 0.59
N VAL A 38 -9.33 6.89 1.06
CA VAL A 38 -9.52 6.49 2.47
C VAL A 38 -8.83 5.16 2.76
N LEU A 39 -8.96 4.18 1.87
CA LEU A 39 -8.24 2.91 1.98
C LEU A 39 -6.73 3.13 1.85
N THR A 40 -6.29 3.99 0.92
CA THR A 40 -4.89 4.37 0.77
C THR A 40 -4.33 4.95 2.06
N HIS A 41 -5.03 5.91 2.68
CA HIS A 41 -4.59 6.53 3.93
C HIS A 41 -4.51 5.53 5.07
N TYR A 42 -5.54 4.69 5.20
CA TYR A 42 -5.58 3.63 6.21
C TYR A 42 -4.40 2.67 6.08
N VAL A 43 -4.13 2.17 4.87
CA VAL A 43 -3.01 1.24 4.61
C VAL A 43 -1.67 1.93 4.86
N CYS A 44 -1.51 3.17 4.39
CA CYS A 44 -0.30 3.95 4.58
C CYS A 44 0.03 4.12 6.08
N LYS A 45 -0.95 4.54 6.88
CA LYS A 45 -0.76 4.75 8.31
C LYS A 45 -0.59 3.43 9.08
N THR A 46 -1.28 2.37 8.69
CA THR A 46 -1.29 1.11 9.46
C THR A 46 -0.04 0.26 9.23
N TYR A 47 0.47 0.22 7.99
CA TYR A 47 1.54 -0.70 7.61
C TYR A 47 2.88 -0.03 7.29
N TYR A 48 2.86 1.28 7.03
CA TYR A 48 4.05 2.03 6.59
C TYR A 48 4.37 3.24 7.48
N ASP A 49 3.84 3.28 8.71
CA ASP A 49 4.16 4.35 9.67
C ASP A 49 5.68 4.50 9.86
N GLY A 50 6.19 5.71 9.72
CA GLY A 50 7.63 6.03 9.76
C GLY A 50 8.39 5.82 8.43
N ASN A 51 7.90 4.95 7.54
CA ASN A 51 8.55 4.65 6.26
C ASN A 51 7.87 5.34 5.07
N ALA A 52 6.63 5.80 5.24
CA ALA A 52 5.88 6.55 4.26
C ALA A 52 4.90 7.51 4.96
N VAL A 53 4.45 8.52 4.21
CA VAL A 53 3.48 9.52 4.67
C VAL A 53 2.37 9.62 3.63
N TYR A 54 1.14 9.74 4.09
CA TYR A 54 0.00 9.97 3.21
C TYR A 54 -0.01 11.42 2.72
N ASP A 55 0.00 11.62 1.40
CA ASP A 55 -0.22 12.90 0.75
C ASP A 55 -1.72 13.08 0.48
N ALA A 56 -2.36 13.96 1.25
CA ALA A 56 -3.79 14.25 1.12
C ALA A 56 -4.15 14.95 -0.21
N HIS A 57 -3.21 15.61 -0.88
CA HIS A 57 -3.48 16.28 -2.16
C HIS A 57 -3.57 15.28 -3.31
N GLY A 58 -2.60 14.37 -3.41
CA GLY A 58 -2.61 13.29 -4.42
C GLY A 58 -3.45 12.07 -4.02
N GLY A 59 -3.79 11.96 -2.73
CA GLY A 59 -4.42 10.80 -2.12
C GLY A 59 -3.52 9.56 -2.13
N ARG A 60 -2.19 9.72 -2.04
CA ARG A 60 -1.22 8.63 -2.20
C ARG A 60 -0.38 8.43 -0.95
N CYS A 61 0.14 7.23 -0.75
CA CYS A 61 1.19 6.98 0.22
C CYS A 61 2.55 7.20 -0.42
N ILE A 62 3.36 8.11 0.13
CA ILE A 62 4.65 8.54 -0.40
C ILE A 62 5.76 8.06 0.54
N ALA A 63 6.74 7.33 0.01
CA ALA A 63 7.88 6.87 0.78
C ALA A 63 8.68 8.06 1.35
N THR A 64 9.12 7.96 2.60
CA THR A 64 10.02 8.95 3.19
C THR A 64 11.44 8.79 2.60
N PRO A 65 12.29 9.83 2.66
CA PRO A 65 13.64 9.77 2.10
C PRO A 65 14.44 8.58 2.65
N GLY A 66 15.00 7.76 1.75
CA GLY A 66 15.77 6.56 2.09
C GLY A 66 14.94 5.26 2.19
N TYR A 67 13.62 5.36 2.14
CA TYR A 67 12.71 4.21 2.13
C TYR A 67 12.08 4.00 0.76
N LYS A 68 11.51 2.82 0.56
CA LYS A 68 10.70 2.47 -0.60
C LYS A 68 9.53 1.59 -0.18
N ILE A 69 8.44 1.66 -0.94
CA ILE A 69 7.26 0.84 -0.77
C ILE A 69 7.36 -0.36 -1.69
N SER A 70 7.38 -1.58 -1.13
CA SER A 70 7.36 -2.78 -1.95
C SER A 70 5.94 -3.02 -2.47
N GLY A 71 5.80 -3.15 -3.79
CA GLY A 71 4.50 -3.18 -4.46
C GLY A 71 3.65 -4.39 -4.13
N GLN A 72 4.26 -5.57 -3.92
CA GLN A 72 3.51 -6.78 -3.58
C GLN A 72 2.94 -6.71 -2.14
N PRO A 73 3.73 -6.37 -1.10
CA PRO A 73 3.17 -6.08 0.21
C PRO A 73 2.09 -4.99 0.18
N TRP A 74 2.27 -3.91 -0.59
CA TRP A 74 1.25 -2.88 -0.75
C TRP A 74 -0.07 -3.43 -1.32
N GLU A 75 -0.01 -4.19 -2.42
CA GLU A 75 -1.14 -4.90 -3.02
C GLU A 75 -1.88 -5.77 -1.99
N ASP A 76 -1.13 -6.56 -1.24
CA ASP A 76 -1.68 -7.49 -0.25
C ASP A 76 -2.35 -6.74 0.90
N HIS A 77 -1.77 -5.64 1.37
CA HIS A 77 -2.38 -4.80 2.41
C HIS A 77 -3.66 -4.11 1.94
N CYS A 78 -3.71 -3.60 0.71
CA CYS A 78 -4.95 -3.03 0.15
C CYS A 78 -6.06 -4.10 0.10
N LYS A 79 -5.74 -5.31 -0.36
CA LYS A 79 -6.68 -6.45 -0.43
C LYS A 79 -7.17 -6.87 0.96
N SER A 80 -6.26 -7.07 1.92
CA SER A 80 -6.60 -7.49 3.28
C SER A 80 -7.50 -6.47 3.95
N ALA A 81 -7.10 -5.19 3.94
CA ALA A 81 -7.89 -4.12 4.54
C ALA A 81 -9.25 -3.91 3.83
N GLY A 82 -9.31 -4.09 2.52
CA GLY A 82 -10.55 -4.05 1.76
C GLY A 82 -11.54 -5.16 2.14
N ALA A 83 -11.02 -6.38 2.38
CA ALA A 83 -11.82 -7.55 2.74
C ALA A 83 -12.23 -7.59 4.22
N GLU A 84 -11.31 -7.24 5.12
CA GLU A 84 -11.54 -7.22 6.58
C GLU A 84 -12.32 -5.99 7.03
N GLY A 85 -12.27 -4.93 6.23
CA GLY A 85 -12.82 -3.62 6.53
C GLY A 85 -11.75 -2.68 7.11
N PHE A 86 -11.91 -1.40 6.81
CA PHE A 86 -10.93 -0.36 7.15
C PHE A 86 -11.62 0.86 7.74
N TYR A 87 -10.84 1.72 8.40
CA TYR A 87 -11.39 2.89 9.08
C TYR A 87 -10.76 4.17 8.54
N PRO A 88 -11.51 5.29 8.51
CA PRO A 88 -10.92 6.60 8.26
C PRO A 88 -9.82 6.91 9.29
N ILE A 89 -8.84 7.70 8.87
CA ILE A 89 -7.83 8.27 9.76
C ILE A 89 -8.32 9.67 10.19
N ASP A 90 -8.31 9.93 11.49
CA ASP A 90 -8.53 11.27 12.03
C ASP A 90 -7.17 11.92 12.32
N THR A 91 -7.04 13.19 11.95
CA THR A 91 -5.86 14.02 12.25
C THR A 91 -6.26 15.08 13.26
N ASP A 92 -5.54 15.15 14.38
CA ASP A 92 -5.77 16.20 15.37
C ASP A 92 -5.14 17.55 14.98
N GLN A 93 -5.35 18.58 15.80
CA GLN A 93 -4.82 19.93 15.59
C GLN A 93 -3.27 20.00 15.61
N TYR A 94 -2.59 18.97 16.09
CA TYR A 94 -1.13 18.87 16.14
C TYR A 94 -0.57 18.02 15.00
N GLY A 95 -1.43 17.50 14.12
CA GLY A 95 -1.04 16.62 13.01
C GLY A 95 -0.88 15.16 13.42
N TYR A 96 -1.31 14.77 14.63
CA TYR A 96 -1.26 13.37 15.04
C TYR A 96 -2.42 12.58 14.42
N GLU A 97 -2.06 11.52 13.71
CA GLU A 97 -3.00 10.66 13.00
C GLU A 97 -3.38 9.42 13.81
N THR A 98 -4.67 9.15 13.91
CA THR A 98 -5.22 7.97 14.59
C THR A 98 -6.27 7.27 13.75
N VAL A 99 -6.33 5.94 13.88
CA VAL A 99 -7.38 5.15 13.25
C VAL A 99 -8.72 5.39 13.96
N ASN A 100 -9.72 5.91 13.25
CA ASN A 100 -11.04 6.22 13.81
C ASN A 100 -11.91 4.97 13.99
N LYS A 101 -11.65 4.21 15.06
CA LYS A 101 -12.41 3.00 15.43
C LYS A 101 -13.78 3.30 16.06
N SER A 102 -14.13 4.56 16.29
CA SER A 102 -15.47 4.93 16.78
C SER A 102 -16.56 4.77 15.71
N LYS A 103 -16.16 4.76 14.44
CA LYS A 103 -17.04 4.52 13.28
C LYS A 103 -17.12 3.03 12.97
N LYS A 104 -18.16 2.62 12.23
CA LYS A 104 -18.19 1.26 11.65
C LYS A 104 -17.08 1.13 10.58
N PRO A 105 -16.46 -0.05 10.44
CA PRO A 105 -15.50 -0.27 9.37
C PRO A 105 -16.20 -0.10 8.02
N LEU A 106 -15.52 0.57 7.10
CA LEU A 106 -15.90 0.65 5.70
C LEU A 106 -15.59 -0.69 5.04
N THR A 107 -16.46 -1.11 4.13
CA THR A 107 -16.32 -2.35 3.36
C THR A 107 -16.49 -2.03 1.88
N ILE A 108 -15.83 -2.82 1.04
CA ILE A 108 -15.81 -2.66 -0.42
C ILE A 108 -15.89 -4.04 -1.07
N GLY A 109 -16.29 -4.11 -2.34
CA GLY A 109 -16.41 -5.37 -3.07
C GLY A 109 -15.06 -6.02 -3.35
N ALA A 110 -14.08 -5.22 -3.80
CA ALA A 110 -12.71 -5.66 -4.01
C ALA A 110 -11.72 -4.49 -3.89
N ALA A 111 -10.47 -4.81 -3.59
CA ALA A 111 -9.35 -3.86 -3.57
C ALA A 111 -8.15 -4.37 -4.37
N ALA A 112 -7.36 -3.42 -4.84
CA ALA A 112 -6.06 -3.65 -5.44
C ALA A 112 -5.11 -2.51 -5.06
N GLY A 113 -3.83 -2.80 -4.98
CA GLY A 113 -2.76 -1.82 -4.92
C GLY A 113 -2.36 -1.33 -6.31
N SER A 114 -1.98 -0.07 -6.38
CA SER A 114 -1.45 0.58 -7.57
C SER A 114 -0.19 1.32 -7.17
N CYS A 115 0.95 0.92 -7.73
CA CYS A 115 2.22 1.59 -7.50
C CYS A 115 2.77 2.10 -8.84
N PRO A 116 2.43 3.32 -9.25
CA PRO A 116 2.87 3.85 -10.54
C PRO A 116 4.38 4.16 -10.48
N ASN A 117 5.15 3.42 -11.28
CA ASN A 117 6.57 3.66 -11.57
C ASN A 117 6.75 4.99 -12.31
N ARG A 118 6.76 6.12 -11.59
CA ARG A 118 7.15 7.43 -12.13
C ARG A 118 7.85 8.26 -11.07
N GLY A 119 9.15 7.98 -10.91
CA GLY A 119 10.12 9.05 -10.85
C GLY A 119 10.25 9.61 -12.26
N ASP A 120 9.52 10.69 -12.53
CA ASP A 120 9.84 11.64 -13.59
C ASP A 120 10.31 12.91 -12.88
#